data_AF-A0A0P7C5R7-F1
#
_entry.id   AF-A0A0P7C5R7-F1
#
_cell.length_a   1.000
_cell.length_b   1.000
_cell.length_c   1.000
_cell.angle_alpha   90.00
_cell.angle_beta   90.00
_cell.angle_gamma   90.00
#
_symmetry.space_group_name_H-M   'P 1'
#
loop_
_entity.id
_entity.type
_entity.pdbx_description
1 polymer ?
#
loop_
_entity_poly.entity_id
_entity_poly.type
_entity_poly.pdbx_seq_one_letter_code
_entity_poly.pdbx_strand_id
1 'polypeptide(L)'
;MWPEPSDSLIVGLLPASIQAGGEAQEMLLCDLIRVDADVMVGASIGVAQLATVGLVVLHRRFTSLMQTRVAWAVGVRLRHERLAAGTLPRIVMAGSLPSDDMIPDGVTFSAHRVHLRDHGVISPVEVWEANFPPLVTDGENTVRRAPRGLS
;
A
#
# COMPACT_ATOMS: atom_id res chain seq x y z
N MET A 1 -9.67 -27.97 10.63
CA MET A 1 -9.01 -27.05 11.58
C MET A 1 -8.98 -25.70 10.90
N TRP A 2 -9.66 -24.70 11.44
CA TRP A 2 -9.67 -23.36 10.83
C TRP A 2 -8.28 -22.74 11.04
N PRO A 3 -7.72 -22.03 10.04
CA PRO A 3 -6.43 -21.36 10.23
C PRO A 3 -6.53 -20.36 11.37
N GLU A 4 -5.51 -20.32 12.23
CA GLU A 4 -5.45 -19.30 13.29
C GLU A 4 -5.40 -17.89 12.66
N PRO A 5 -6.07 -16.90 13.27
CA PRO A 5 -6.01 -15.52 12.81
C PRO A 5 -4.55 -15.01 12.80
N SER A 6 -4.07 -14.59 11.64
CA SER A 6 -2.70 -14.10 11.46
C SER A 6 -2.66 -12.72 10.81
N ASP A 7 -1.70 -11.93 11.27
CA ASP A 7 -1.31 -10.69 10.61
C ASP A 7 -0.84 -11.02 9.18
N SER A 8 -1.36 -10.29 8.21
CA SER A 8 -1.20 -10.61 6.79
C SER A 8 -1.10 -9.35 5.94
N LEU A 9 -0.34 -9.43 4.85
CA LEU A 9 -0.33 -8.44 3.78
C LEU A 9 -1.21 -8.93 2.64
N ILE A 10 -2.03 -8.02 2.10
CA ILE A 10 -2.79 -8.24 0.87
C ILE A 10 -2.17 -7.34 -0.19
N VAL A 11 -1.68 -7.91 -1.29
CA VAL A 11 -0.93 -7.17 -2.32
C VAL A 11 -1.80 -6.90 -3.55
N GLY A 12 -1.81 -5.65 -4.00
CA GLY A 12 -2.42 -5.19 -5.22
C GLY A 12 -1.37 -4.83 -6.27
N LEU A 13 -1.43 -5.51 -7.41
CA LEU A 13 -0.53 -5.26 -8.53
C LEU A 13 -0.88 -3.95 -9.26
N LEU A 14 0.08 -3.41 -9.99
CA LEU A 14 -0.18 -2.41 -11.01
C LEU A 14 -1.14 -3.03 -12.05
N PRO A 15 -2.31 -2.42 -12.32
CA PRO A 15 -3.16 -2.88 -13.39
C PRO A 15 -2.41 -2.69 -14.72
N ALA A 16 -2.70 -3.57 -15.67
CA ALA A 16 -2.45 -3.28 -17.08
C ALA A 16 -3.11 -1.94 -17.43
N SER A 17 -2.53 -1.21 -18.40
CA SER A 17 -3.07 0.07 -18.89
C SER A 17 -4.60 0.05 -18.96
N ILE A 18 -5.26 0.78 -18.06
CA ILE A 18 -6.71 0.78 -17.93
C ILE A 18 -7.29 1.36 -19.23
N GLN A 19 -8.04 0.55 -19.99
CA GLN A 19 -8.90 1.10 -21.03
C GLN A 19 -10.03 1.89 -20.38
N ALA A 20 -10.27 3.10 -20.89
CA ALA A 20 -11.29 4.01 -20.36
C ALA A 20 -12.67 3.31 -20.33
N GLY A 21 -13.26 3.17 -19.13
CA GLY A 21 -14.64 2.71 -18.96
C GLY A 21 -14.85 1.39 -18.20
N GLY A 22 -13.82 0.73 -17.69
CA GLY A 22 -13.99 -0.47 -16.87
C GLY A 22 -14.44 -0.15 -15.44
N GLU A 23 -15.71 -0.41 -15.10
CA GLU A 23 -16.23 -0.37 -13.71
C GLU A 23 -15.76 -1.55 -12.84
N ALA A 24 -14.96 -2.47 -13.40
CA ALA A 24 -14.42 -3.60 -12.67
C ALA A 24 -13.28 -3.15 -11.74
N GLN A 25 -13.62 -2.74 -10.51
CA GLN A 25 -12.71 -2.86 -9.37
C GLN A 25 -12.53 -4.34 -9.03
N GLU A 26 -11.87 -5.09 -9.91
CA GLU A 26 -11.39 -6.41 -9.52
C GLU A 26 -10.32 -6.20 -8.44
N MET A 27 -10.65 -6.64 -7.22
CA MET A 27 -9.64 -7.03 -6.26
C MET A 27 -8.94 -8.25 -6.88
N LEU A 28 -7.97 -8.01 -7.78
CA LEU A 28 -7.00 -9.01 -8.19
C LEU A 28 -6.22 -9.33 -6.92
N LEU A 29 -6.71 -10.34 -6.21
CA LEU A 29 -6.16 -10.80 -4.96
C LEU A 29 -4.86 -11.50 -5.31
N CYS A 30 -3.77 -10.75 -5.31
CA CYS A 30 -2.45 -11.29 -5.52
C CYS A 30 -1.84 -11.48 -4.13
N ASP A 31 -1.88 -12.73 -3.68
CA ASP A 31 -1.17 -13.27 -2.54
C ASP A 31 -1.48 -12.67 -1.15
N LEU A 32 -1.86 -13.57 -0.26
CA LEU A 32 -1.89 -13.31 1.18
C LEU A 32 -0.53 -13.74 1.75
N ILE A 33 0.26 -12.77 2.20
CA ILE A 33 1.57 -13.04 2.82
C ILE A 33 1.40 -12.95 4.33
N ARG A 34 1.63 -14.04 5.06
CA ARG A 34 1.70 -14.00 6.52
C ARG A 34 2.97 -13.31 6.96
N VAL A 35 2.87 -12.42 7.92
CA VAL A 35 4.00 -11.63 8.41
C VAL A 35 3.93 -11.52 9.92
N ASP A 36 5.08 -11.53 10.57
CA ASP A 36 5.17 -11.28 12.00
C ASP A 36 4.78 -9.83 12.32
N ALA A 37 4.19 -9.66 13.49
CA ALA A 37 3.56 -8.41 13.91
C ALA A 37 4.58 -7.24 13.94
N ASP A 38 5.79 -7.49 14.41
CA ASP A 38 6.88 -6.54 14.60
C ASP A 38 7.50 -6.03 13.28
N VAL A 39 7.42 -6.82 12.21
CA VAL A 39 7.96 -6.43 10.89
C VAL A 39 6.90 -6.07 9.87
N MET A 40 5.61 -6.10 10.22
CA MET A 40 4.49 -5.92 9.29
C MET A 40 4.57 -4.62 8.48
N VAL A 41 4.76 -3.47 9.13
CA VAL A 41 4.82 -2.18 8.44
C VAL A 41 6.07 -2.12 7.55
N GLY A 42 7.23 -2.52 8.07
CA GLY A 42 8.47 -2.56 7.29
C GLY A 42 8.36 -3.46 6.06
N ALA A 43 7.86 -4.68 6.21
CA ALA A 43 7.63 -5.62 5.13
C ALA A 43 6.67 -5.07 4.07
N SER A 44 5.59 -4.41 4.50
CA SER A 44 4.64 -3.81 3.57
C SER A 44 5.23 -2.68 2.74
N ILE A 45 6.07 -1.84 3.35
CA ILE A 45 6.77 -0.77 2.67
C ILE A 45 7.72 -1.38 1.65
N GLY A 46 8.52 -2.38 2.05
CA GLY A 46 9.43 -3.10 1.16
C GLY A 46 8.72 -3.73 -0.04
N VAL A 47 7.59 -4.42 0.19
CA VAL A 47 6.76 -5.00 -0.88
C VAL A 47 6.19 -3.91 -1.80
N ALA A 48 5.74 -2.79 -1.25
CA ALA A 48 5.26 -1.65 -2.04
C ALA A 48 6.35 -1.00 -2.90
N GLN A 49 7.64 -1.26 -2.65
CA GLN A 49 8.74 -0.78 -3.50
C GLN A 49 8.94 -1.61 -4.77
N LEU A 50 8.37 -2.81 -4.85
CA LEU A 50 8.51 -3.67 -6.02
C LEU A 50 7.84 -3.00 -7.23
N ALA A 51 8.53 -2.99 -8.38
CA ALA A 51 8.12 -2.22 -9.55
C ALA A 51 6.71 -2.56 -10.07
N THR A 52 6.20 -3.75 -9.78
CA THR A 52 4.88 -4.25 -10.18
C THR A 52 3.80 -4.08 -9.11
N VAL A 53 4.14 -3.64 -7.91
CA VAL A 53 3.20 -3.47 -6.79
C VAL A 53 2.79 -2.01 -6.69
N GLY A 54 1.49 -1.76 -6.67
CA GLY A 54 0.93 -0.40 -6.55
C GLY A 54 0.18 -0.15 -5.26
N LEU A 55 -0.26 -1.20 -4.58
CA LEU A 55 -1.05 -1.13 -3.35
C LEU A 55 -0.68 -2.32 -2.44
N VAL A 56 -0.54 -2.08 -1.14
CA VAL A 56 -0.45 -3.11 -0.11
C VAL A 56 -1.45 -2.75 0.98
N VAL A 57 -2.17 -3.75 1.50
CA VAL A 57 -3.06 -3.58 2.65
C VAL A 57 -2.55 -4.39 3.83
N LEU A 58 -2.41 -3.72 4.97
CA LEU A 58 -2.09 -4.32 6.26
C LEU A 58 -3.38 -4.87 6.86
N HIS A 59 -3.52 -6.19 6.89
CA HIS A 59 -4.58 -6.86 7.61
C HIS A 59 -4.04 -7.38 8.94
N ARG A 60 -4.37 -6.70 10.04
CA ARG A 60 -4.06 -7.21 11.37
C ARG A 60 -5.16 -8.18 11.81
N ARG A 61 -4.80 -9.21 12.58
CA ARG A 61 -5.70 -10.30 13.00
C ARG A 61 -6.97 -9.88 13.74
N PHE A 62 -6.96 -8.70 14.37
CA PHE A 62 -8.12 -8.13 15.06
C PHE A 62 -8.82 -7.04 14.23
N THR A 63 -8.28 -6.67 13.07
CA THR A 63 -8.97 -5.80 12.10
C THR A 63 -10.09 -6.59 11.46
N SER A 64 -11.31 -6.04 11.47
CA SER A 64 -12.43 -6.70 10.82
C SER A 64 -12.20 -6.80 9.31
N LEU A 65 -12.70 -7.87 8.68
CA LEU A 65 -12.65 -8.00 7.21
C LEU A 65 -13.30 -6.81 6.50
N MET A 66 -14.35 -6.23 7.09
CA MET A 66 -15.00 -5.03 6.57
C MET A 66 -14.03 -3.84 6.53
N GLN A 67 -13.33 -3.55 7.63
CA GLN A 67 -12.33 -2.47 7.65
C GLN A 67 -11.19 -2.71 6.65
N THR A 68 -10.76 -3.95 6.46
CA THR A 68 -9.76 -4.31 5.44
C THR A 68 -10.29 -4.04 4.03
N ARG A 69 -11.56 -4.37 3.74
CA ARG A 69 -12.19 -4.04 2.45
C ARG A 69 -12.31 -2.53 2.23
N VAL A 70 -12.63 -1.77 3.29
CA VAL A 70 -12.67 -0.29 3.21
C VAL A 70 -11.28 0.26 2.94
N ALA A 71 -10.25 -0.22 3.64
CA ALA A 71 -8.86 0.19 3.42
C ALA A 71 -8.40 -0.09 1.97
N TRP A 72 -8.75 -1.26 1.44
CA TRP A 72 -8.53 -1.59 0.02
C TRP A 72 -9.21 -0.59 -0.91
N ALA A 73 -10.51 -0.35 -0.74
CA ALA A 73 -11.27 0.56 -1.61
C ALA A 73 -10.71 1.99 -1.60
N VAL A 74 -10.33 2.50 -0.43
CA VAL A 74 -9.69 3.82 -0.31
C VAL A 74 -8.32 3.82 -0.98
N GLY A 75 -7.50 2.79 -0.76
CA GLY A 75 -6.20 2.66 -1.41
C GLY A 75 -6.28 2.67 -2.93
N VAL A 76 -7.23 1.92 -3.51
CA VAL A 76 -7.49 1.91 -4.96
C VAL A 76 -7.90 3.30 -5.46
N ARG A 77 -8.80 3.99 -4.75
CA ARG A 77 -9.22 5.35 -5.12
C ARG A 77 -8.04 6.32 -5.14
N LEU A 78 -7.28 6.39 -4.04
CA LEU A 78 -6.11 7.27 -3.92
C LEU A 78 -5.09 6.99 -5.01
N ARG A 79 -4.89 5.70 -5.30
CA ARG A 79 -3.99 5.27 -6.38
C ARG A 79 -4.46 5.79 -7.74
N HIS A 80 -5.75 5.68 -8.06
CA HIS A 80 -6.31 6.18 -9.32
C HIS A 80 -6.19 7.70 -9.43
N GLU A 81 -6.50 8.44 -8.38
CA GLU A 81 -6.36 9.90 -8.33
C GLU A 81 -4.91 10.32 -8.59
N ARG A 82 -3.96 9.65 -7.94
CA ARG A 82 -2.51 9.91 -8.11
C ARG A 82 -1.99 9.53 -9.49
N LEU A 83 -2.47 8.42 -10.08
CA LEU A 83 -2.16 8.05 -11.47
C LEU A 83 -2.70 9.06 -12.47
N ALA A 84 -3.94 9.52 -12.29
CA ALA A 84 -4.53 10.56 -13.11
C ALA A 84 -3.74 11.89 -13.02
N ALA A 85 -3.12 12.14 -11.87
CA ALA A 85 -2.19 13.26 -11.67
C ALA A 85 -0.77 13.02 -12.23
N GLY A 86 -0.52 11.93 -12.94
CA GLY A 86 0.77 11.63 -13.59
C GLY A 86 1.83 11.04 -12.64
N THR A 87 1.45 10.59 -11.45
CA THR A 87 2.37 9.93 -10.51
C THR A 87 2.22 8.42 -10.57
N LEU A 88 3.27 7.66 -10.25
CA LEU A 88 3.21 6.20 -10.07
C LEU A 88 3.24 5.87 -8.57
N PRO A 89 2.08 5.95 -7.89
CA PRO A 89 2.02 5.86 -6.44
C PRO A 89 2.24 4.43 -5.93
N ARG A 90 2.90 4.33 -4.77
CA ARG A 90 3.05 3.12 -3.96
C ARG A 90 2.24 3.33 -2.71
N ILE A 91 1.11 2.64 -2.58
CA ILE A 91 0.16 2.88 -1.50
C ILE A 91 0.24 1.76 -0.48
N VAL A 92 0.34 2.10 0.81
CA VAL A 92 0.18 1.15 1.91
C VAL A 92 -0.98 1.61 2.77
N MET A 93 -2.02 0.78 2.91
CA MET A 93 -3.22 1.10 3.69
C MET A 93 -3.41 0.14 4.86
N ALA A 94 -3.99 0.62 5.96
CA ALA A 94 -4.42 -0.20 7.09
C ALA A 94 -5.84 0.15 7.53
N GLY A 95 -6.63 -0.85 7.90
CA GLY A 95 -7.98 -0.66 8.46
C GLY A 95 -7.98 -0.19 9.92
N SER A 96 -6.82 -0.21 10.57
CA SER A 96 -6.58 0.26 11.93
C SER A 96 -5.15 0.78 12.04
N LEU A 97 -4.92 1.80 12.86
CA LEU A 97 -3.58 2.36 13.08
C LEU A 97 -2.65 1.26 13.63
N PRO A 98 -1.49 0.99 13.00
CA PRO A 98 -0.46 0.12 13.57
C PRO A 98 0.01 0.62 14.95
N SER A 99 0.47 -0.29 15.79
CA SER A 99 1.04 0.09 17.10
C SER A 99 2.41 0.77 16.90
N ASP A 100 2.78 1.70 17.78
CA ASP A 100 4.03 2.49 17.64
C ASP A 100 5.29 1.63 17.53
N ASP A 101 5.33 0.48 18.19
CA ASP A 101 6.42 -0.50 18.15
C ASP A 101 6.58 -1.18 16.77
N MET A 102 5.56 -1.13 15.93
CA MET A 102 5.58 -1.68 14.58
C MET A 102 6.01 -0.65 13.52
N ILE A 103 6.07 0.64 13.87
CA ILE A 103 6.27 1.73 12.92
C ILE A 103 7.78 2.00 12.79
N PRO A 104 8.39 1.76 11.62
CA PRO A 104 9.80 2.09 11.40
C PRO A 104 10.05 3.60 11.47
N ASP A 105 11.28 3.98 11.81
CA ASP A 105 11.70 5.39 11.84
C ASP A 105 11.41 6.12 10.52
N GLY A 106 10.86 7.33 10.62
CA GLY A 106 10.54 8.18 9.48
C GLY A 106 9.26 7.79 8.72
N VAL A 107 8.57 6.72 9.12
CA VAL A 107 7.24 6.37 8.62
C VAL A 107 6.19 7.13 9.43
N THR A 108 5.24 7.75 8.75
CA THR A 108 4.10 8.44 9.37
C THR A 108 2.79 7.93 8.81
N PHE A 109 1.67 8.19 9.48
CA PHE A 109 0.36 7.77 9.00
C PHE A 109 -0.61 8.95 8.87
N SER A 110 -1.35 8.98 7.76
CA SER A 110 -2.45 9.92 7.53
C SER A 110 -3.78 9.19 7.58
N ALA A 111 -4.76 9.81 8.25
CA ALA A 111 -6.11 9.27 8.35
C ALA A 111 -6.98 9.72 7.16
N HIS A 112 -7.67 8.77 6.55
CA HIS A 112 -8.73 8.99 5.58
C HIS A 112 -10.06 8.60 6.23
N ARG A 113 -10.89 9.60 6.53
CA ARG A 113 -12.21 9.37 7.10
C ARG A 113 -13.23 9.13 5.99
N VAL A 114 -13.89 7.97 6.04
CA VAL A 114 -14.91 7.56 5.08
C VAL A 114 -16.19 7.13 5.78
N HIS A 115 -17.30 7.15 5.05
CA HIS A 115 -18.58 6.69 5.57
C HIS A 115 -18.89 5.31 5.00
N LEU A 116 -18.92 4.30 5.86
CA LEU A 116 -19.34 2.95 5.50
C LEU A 116 -20.86 2.86 5.62
N ARG A 117 -21.52 2.52 4.52
CA ARG A 117 -22.93 2.14 4.52
C ARG A 117 -23.02 0.62 4.56
N ASP A 118 -23.55 0.09 5.66
CA ASP A 118 -23.78 -1.35 5.84
C ASP A 118 -25.21 -1.57 6.33
N HIS A 119 -25.99 -2.36 5.58
CA HIS A 119 -27.39 -2.67 5.87
C HIS A 119 -28.27 -1.46 6.31
N GLY A 120 -28.06 -0.29 5.70
CA GLY A 120 -28.82 0.93 5.98
C GLY A 120 -28.27 1.79 7.13
N VAL A 121 -27.27 1.31 7.88
CA VAL A 121 -26.53 2.08 8.87
C VAL A 121 -25.35 2.77 8.18
N ILE A 122 -25.15 4.06 8.46
CA ILE A 122 -23.97 4.81 8.01
C ILE A 122 -23.07 5.05 9.22
N SER A 123 -21.85 4.54 9.16
CA SER A 123 -20.85 4.69 10.23
C SER A 123 -19.57 5.35 9.70
N PRO A 124 -18.96 6.27 10.47
CA PRO A 124 -17.64 6.79 10.12
C PRO A 124 -16.59 5.71 10.39
N VAL A 125 -15.68 5.53 9.44
CA VAL A 125 -14.52 4.64 9.55
C VAL A 125 -13.28 5.43 9.17
N GLU A 126 -12.22 5.27 9.94
CA GLU A 126 -10.90 5.79 9.60
C GLU A 126 -10.06 4.68 9.01
N VAL A 127 -9.45 4.95 7.87
CA VAL A 127 -8.42 4.10 7.30
C VAL A 127 -7.12 4.88 7.22
N TRP A 128 -6.02 4.18 7.39
CA TRP A 128 -4.72 4.80 7.58
C TRP A 128 -3.85 4.54 6.37
N GLU A 129 -3.27 5.59 5.82
CA GLU A 129 -2.25 5.52 4.77
C GLU A 129 -0.87 5.67 5.40
N ALA A 130 0.05 4.76 5.11
CA ALA A 130 1.44 4.94 5.49
C ALA A 130 2.13 5.89 4.51
N ASN A 131 2.78 6.92 5.04
CA ASN A 131 3.64 7.84 4.32
C ASN A 131 5.08 7.51 4.70
N PHE A 132 5.86 7.12 3.71
CA PHE A 132 7.26 6.75 3.85
C PHE A 132 8.08 7.56 2.86
N PRO A 133 9.35 7.87 3.20
CA PRO A 133 10.23 8.54 2.26
C PRO A 133 10.36 7.71 0.98
N PRO A 134 10.45 8.35 -0.20
CA PRO A 134 10.83 7.64 -1.40
C PRO A 134 12.18 6.96 -1.16
N LEU A 135 12.35 5.73 -1.65
CA LEU A 135 13.65 5.09 -1.65
C LEU A 135 14.66 6.05 -2.30
N VAL A 136 15.66 6.46 -1.54
CA VAL A 136 16.84 7.11 -2.11
C VAL A 136 17.53 6.04 -2.95
N THR A 137 17.32 6.07 -4.25
CA THR A 137 18.22 5.37 -5.17
C THR A 137 19.50 6.18 -5.20
N ASP A 138 20.47 5.85 -4.33
CA ASP A 138 21.84 6.31 -4.49
C ASP A 138 22.35 5.74 -5.82
N GLY A 139 22.10 6.51 -6.86
CA GLY A 139 22.35 6.20 -8.25
C GLY A 139 22.64 7.49 -8.99
N GLU A 140 23.49 8.34 -8.40
CA GLU A 140 24.34 9.21 -9.19
C GLU A 140 25.06 8.31 -10.20
N ASN A 141 24.50 8.24 -11.41
CA ASN A 141 25.23 7.99 -12.63
C ASN A 141 26.25 9.13 -12.77
N THR A 142 27.28 9.11 -11.94
CA THR A 142 28.56 9.70 -12.29
C THR A 142 29.07 8.88 -13.46
N VAL A 143 28.62 9.27 -14.66
CA VAL A 143 29.33 8.99 -15.89
C VAL A 143 30.75 9.50 -15.63
N ARG A 144 31.65 8.60 -15.22
CA ARG A 144 33.09 8.82 -15.27
C ARG A 144 33.36 9.14 -16.73
N ARG A 145 33.43 10.43 -17.05
CA ARG A 145 34.07 10.91 -18.28
C ARG A 145 35.42 10.24 -18.32
N ALA A 146 35.60 9.31 -19.25
CA ALA A 146 36.92 8.82 -19.59
C ALA A 146 37.81 10.04 -19.86
N PRO A 147 39.04 10.11 -19.30
CA PRO A 147 39.95 11.18 -19.65
C PRO A 147 40.23 11.09 -21.14
N ARG A 148 40.05 12.21 -21.85
CA ARG A 148 40.50 12.36 -23.23
C ARG A 148 42.02 12.14 -23.23
N GLY A 149 42.45 10.95 -23.62
CA GLY A 149 43.83 10.66 -23.96
C GLY A 149 44.17 11.33 -25.28
N LEU A 150 45.11 12.26 -25.23
CA LEU A 150 45.87 12.76 -26.37
C LEU A 150 46.75 11.65 -26.93
N SER A 151 46.62 11.39 -28.23
CA SER A 151 47.69 10.99 -29.15
C SER A 151 47.14 10.92 -30.56
#